data_AF-A0A2Z2NYA9-F1
#
_entry.id   AF-A0A2Z2NYA9-F1
#
_cell.length_a   1.000
_cell.length_b   1.000
_cell.length_c   1.000
_cell.angle_alpha   90.00
_cell.angle_beta   90.00
_cell.angle_gamma   90.00
#
_symmetry.space_group_name_H-M   'P 1'
#
loop_
_entity.id
_entity.type
_entity.pdbx_description
1 polymer ?
#
loop_
_entity_poly.entity_id
_entity_poly.type
_entity_poly.pdbx_seq_one_letter_code
_entity_poly.pdbx_strand_id
1 'polypeptide(L)'
;MQAVTDQQTGLFPQPKEITMQCDCPDWAHVCKHIAAVMYGVGARLDESPESLFLLRGVDHRQLVADKLKIAPSDRNKPQVSGDLADIFGIELEAGSAKPAPGAKRKRAGVKKTLKTDRNSSTTRKESTENKSHINISRGIRASHVKKLRKQFSMTPAEFSKLIGESFQSLKEWESSQGVLKIENTSRVALERAFDMNEAQAWSELRSILTTRLQFS
;
A
#
# COMPACT_ATOMS: atom_id res chain seq x y z
N MET A 1 -3.70 31.84 -7.49
CA MET A 1 -3.01 30.78 -6.71
C MET A 1 -2.15 31.31 -5.56
N GLN A 2 -1.72 32.58 -5.60
CA GLN A 2 -0.87 33.20 -4.57
C GLN A 2 -1.41 33.10 -3.13
N ALA A 3 -2.72 33.27 -2.91
CA ALA A 3 -3.30 33.21 -1.56
C ALA A 3 -3.13 31.85 -0.84
N VAL A 4 -2.96 30.76 -1.58
CA VAL A 4 -2.79 29.41 -0.98
C VAL A 4 -1.31 29.10 -0.78
N THR A 5 -0.48 29.47 -1.76
CA THR A 5 0.93 29.07 -1.85
C THR A 5 1.92 30.14 -1.39
N ASP A 6 1.45 31.25 -0.82
CA ASP A 6 2.33 32.28 -0.29
C ASP A 6 3.14 31.74 0.90
N GLN A 7 4.46 31.92 0.86
CA GLN A 7 5.37 31.31 1.85
C GLN A 7 5.22 31.92 3.26
N GLN A 8 4.69 33.13 3.37
CA GLN A 8 4.61 33.87 4.64
C GLN A 8 3.18 33.91 5.18
N THR A 9 2.21 34.08 4.29
CA THR A 9 0.80 34.36 4.60
C THR A 9 -0.17 33.33 4.01
N GLY A 10 0.35 32.33 3.31
CA GLY A 10 -0.47 31.29 2.67
C GLY A 10 -1.08 30.31 3.65
N LEU A 11 -1.92 29.42 3.12
CA LEU A 11 -2.54 28.33 3.88
C LEU A 11 -1.62 27.12 4.05
N PHE A 12 -0.56 27.02 3.25
CA PHE A 12 0.42 25.95 3.38
C PHE A 12 1.32 26.17 4.60
N PRO A 13 1.63 25.12 5.39
CA PRO A 13 2.52 25.25 6.55
C PRO A 13 3.90 25.78 6.17
N GLN A 14 4.50 26.56 7.06
CA GLN A 14 5.87 27.05 6.84
C GLN A 14 6.86 25.88 6.92
N PRO A 15 8.02 25.94 6.24
CA PRO A 15 9.02 24.88 6.31
C PRO A 15 9.46 24.51 7.73
N LYS A 16 9.39 25.45 8.68
CA LYS A 16 9.72 25.23 10.11
C LYS A 16 8.64 24.50 10.89
N GLU A 17 7.41 24.49 10.40
CA GLU A 17 6.25 23.81 11.01
C GLU A 17 6.18 22.34 10.59
N ILE A 18 6.92 21.96 9.54
CA ILE A 18 6.97 20.60 9.01
C ILE A 18 8.16 19.88 9.62
N THR A 19 7.89 18.98 10.56
CA THR A 19 8.91 18.09 11.12
C THR A 19 8.83 16.73 10.44
N MET A 20 9.97 16.23 9.98
CA MET A 20 10.08 14.97 9.25
C MET A 20 11.13 14.11 9.95
N GLN A 21 10.76 12.88 10.30
CA GLN A 21 11.66 11.91 10.92
C GLN A 21 11.45 10.57 10.21
N CYS A 22 12.56 9.89 9.91
CA CYS A 22 12.53 8.57 9.31
C CYS A 22 13.68 7.75 9.87
N ASP A 23 13.39 6.54 10.34
CA ASP A 23 14.38 5.62 10.92
C ASP A 23 15.20 4.86 9.87
N CYS A 24 15.16 5.31 8.62
CA CYS A 24 15.86 4.63 7.52
C CYS A 24 17.37 4.93 7.55
N PRO A 25 18.21 4.03 7.03
CA PRO A 25 19.68 4.20 6.99
C PRO A 25 20.16 5.24 5.95
N ASP A 26 19.28 6.14 5.51
CA ASP A 26 19.60 7.22 4.58
C ASP A 26 19.99 8.47 5.37
N TRP A 27 21.13 9.07 5.03
CA TRP A 27 21.72 10.21 5.73
C TRP A 27 21.20 11.57 5.23
N ALA A 28 20.27 11.56 4.28
CA ALA A 28 19.63 12.76 3.76
C ALA A 28 18.55 13.30 4.73
N HIS A 29 18.46 14.62 4.85
CA HIS A 29 17.38 15.31 5.57
C HIS A 29 16.00 15.03 4.96
N VAL A 30 15.95 14.77 3.64
CA VAL A 30 14.77 14.27 2.93
C VAL A 30 15.18 13.01 2.18
N CYS A 31 14.96 11.86 2.80
CA CYS A 31 15.18 10.56 2.17
C CYS A 31 14.06 10.22 1.18
N LYS A 32 14.26 9.18 0.37
CA LYS A 32 13.23 8.69 -0.59
C LYS A 32 11.89 8.36 0.07
N HIS A 33 11.88 7.93 1.33
CA HIS A 33 10.65 7.61 2.05
C HIS A 33 9.90 8.88 2.45
N ILE A 34 10.59 9.87 3.02
CA ILE A 34 10.02 11.18 3.35
C ILE A 34 9.48 11.83 2.07
N ALA A 35 10.24 11.78 0.97
CA ALA A 35 9.79 12.29 -0.32
C ALA A 35 8.50 11.60 -0.81
N ALA A 36 8.43 10.27 -0.73
CA ALA A 36 7.24 9.52 -1.12
C ALA A 36 6.02 9.87 -0.25
N VAL A 37 6.22 10.03 1.06
CA VAL A 37 5.16 10.45 1.99
C VAL A 37 4.69 11.87 1.66
N MET A 38 5.61 12.83 1.48
CA MET A 38 5.26 14.21 1.13
C MET A 38 4.51 14.30 -0.20
N TYR A 39 4.89 13.50 -1.19
CA TYR A 39 4.17 13.43 -2.46
C TYR A 39 2.76 12.86 -2.28
N GLY A 40 2.60 11.79 -1.48
CA GLY A 40 1.30 11.24 -1.14
C GLY A 40 0.41 12.21 -0.36
N VAL A 41 0.98 13.03 0.52
CA VAL A 41 0.26 14.13 1.18
C VAL A 41 -0.16 15.18 0.16
N GLY A 42 0.74 15.61 -0.72
CA GLY A 42 0.45 16.55 -1.80
C GLY A 42 -0.72 16.09 -2.68
N ALA A 43 -0.71 14.84 -3.13
CA ALA A 43 -1.80 14.28 -3.94
C ALA A 43 -3.16 14.33 -3.21
N ARG A 44 -3.20 14.06 -1.91
CA ARG A 44 -4.44 14.17 -1.11
C ARG A 44 -4.91 15.61 -0.94
N LEU A 45 -3.98 16.56 -0.81
CA LEU A 45 -4.31 17.98 -0.74
C LEU A 45 -4.87 18.49 -2.08
N ASP A 46 -4.33 17.99 -3.20
CA ASP A 46 -4.82 18.33 -4.54
C ASP A 46 -6.22 17.76 -4.80
N GLU A 47 -6.49 16.53 -4.34
CA GLU A 47 -7.81 15.89 -4.42
C GLU A 47 -8.86 16.56 -3.51
N SER A 48 -8.45 17.05 -2.34
CA SER A 48 -9.34 17.59 -1.30
C SER A 48 -8.75 18.84 -0.64
N PRO A 49 -8.82 20.01 -1.29
CA PRO A 49 -8.18 21.24 -0.82
C PRO A 49 -8.74 21.77 0.51
N GLU A 50 -9.93 21.35 0.92
CA GLU A 50 -10.54 21.69 2.21
C GLU A 50 -9.73 21.20 3.42
N SER A 51 -8.90 20.18 3.22
CA SER A 51 -8.02 19.62 4.26
C SER A 51 -6.95 20.62 4.74
N LEU A 52 -6.59 21.62 3.93
CA LEU A 52 -5.70 22.71 4.35
C LEU A 52 -6.29 23.54 5.50
N PHE A 53 -7.61 23.73 5.52
CA PHE A 53 -8.28 24.44 6.62
C PHE A 53 -8.28 23.60 7.90
N LEU A 54 -8.46 22.28 7.77
CA LEU A 54 -8.36 21.35 8.90
C LEU A 54 -6.95 21.37 9.52
N LEU A 55 -5.90 21.38 8.69
CA LEU A 55 -4.51 21.51 9.17
C LEU A 55 -4.26 22.81 9.93
N ARG A 56 -4.98 23.89 9.58
CA ARG A 56 -4.93 25.19 10.28
C ARG A 56 -5.90 25.28 11.46
N GLY A 57 -6.66 24.23 11.76
CA GLY A 57 -7.65 24.20 12.84
C GLY A 57 -8.87 25.10 12.58
N VAL A 58 -9.16 25.40 11.31
CA VAL A 58 -10.26 26.28 10.91
C VAL A 58 -11.36 25.47 10.22
N ASP A 59 -12.61 25.67 10.64
CA ASP A 59 -13.77 25.10 9.95
C ASP A 59 -14.17 26.00 8.77
N HIS A 60 -13.88 25.54 7.55
CA HIS A 60 -14.22 26.25 6.33
C HIS A 60 -15.73 26.53 6.18
N ARG A 61 -16.60 25.69 6.76
CA ARG A 61 -18.05 25.88 6.69
C ARG A 61 -18.50 27.09 7.49
N GLN A 62 -17.86 27.35 8.63
CA GLN A 62 -18.14 28.53 9.45
C GLN A 62 -17.66 29.80 8.74
N LEU A 63 -16.47 29.76 8.11
CA LEU A 63 -15.96 30.89 7.33
C LEU A 63 -16.89 31.29 6.18
N VAL A 64 -17.45 30.31 5.48
CA VAL A 64 -18.39 30.54 4.38
C VAL A 64 -19.73 31.04 4.92
N ALA A 65 -20.25 30.45 5.99
CA ALA A 65 -21.52 30.86 6.60
C ALA A 65 -21.48 32.31 7.11
N ASP A 66 -20.37 32.74 7.71
CA ASP A 66 -20.22 34.11 8.19
C ASP A 66 -20.02 35.14 7.07
N LYS A 67 -19.32 34.76 5.99
CA LYS A 67 -19.12 35.64 4.83
C LYS A 67 -20.32 35.70 3.88
N LEU A 68 -21.19 34.70 3.87
CA LEU A 68 -22.45 34.71 3.12
C LEU A 68 -23.58 35.44 3.85
N LYS A 69 -23.38 35.90 5.09
CA LYS A 69 -24.23 36.93 5.75
C LYS A 69 -24.02 38.32 5.15
N ILE A 70 -23.74 38.41 3.86
CA ILE A 70 -24.03 39.60 3.08
C ILE A 70 -25.56 39.64 3.05
N ALA A 71 -26.14 40.47 3.92
CA ALA A 71 -27.56 40.77 3.89
C ALA A 71 -27.97 41.03 2.43
N PRO A 72 -29.13 40.56 1.96
CA PRO A 72 -29.63 40.93 0.64
C PRO A 72 -29.73 42.46 0.64
N SER A 73 -28.74 43.11 0.03
CA SER A 73 -28.74 44.56 -0.10
C SER A 73 -29.96 44.91 -0.93
N ASP A 74 -30.75 45.80 -0.34
CA ASP A 74 -31.97 46.34 -0.89
C ASP A 74 -31.81 46.74 -2.37
N ARG A 75 -32.69 46.20 -3.21
CA ARG A 75 -33.15 46.70 -4.51
C ARG A 75 -32.19 47.52 -5.38
N ASN A 76 -31.05 46.96 -5.76
CA ASN A 76 -30.47 47.27 -7.06
C ASN A 76 -29.72 46.05 -7.60
N LYS A 77 -30.34 45.29 -8.51
CA LYS A 77 -29.66 44.20 -9.22
C LYS A 77 -28.63 44.83 -10.17
N PRO A 78 -27.30 44.63 -10.00
CA PRO A 78 -26.47 44.51 -11.18
C PRO A 78 -26.82 43.13 -11.77
N GLN A 79 -27.73 43.13 -12.73
CA GLN A 79 -27.90 41.95 -13.57
C GLN A 79 -26.56 41.76 -14.26
N VAL A 80 -25.83 40.69 -13.94
CA VAL A 80 -24.72 40.24 -14.77
C VAL A 80 -25.37 39.83 -16.09
N SER A 81 -25.43 40.78 -17.03
CA SER A 81 -25.95 40.58 -18.37
C SER A 81 -24.80 40.10 -19.24
N GLY A 82 -24.60 38.79 -19.23
CA GLY A 82 -23.60 38.09 -20.04
C GLY A 82 -23.72 36.61 -19.78
N ASP A 83 -23.48 35.80 -20.82
CA ASP A 83 -23.39 34.37 -20.65
C ASP A 83 -22.23 34.07 -19.70
N LEU A 84 -22.52 33.42 -18.57
CA LEU A 84 -21.49 33.07 -17.60
C LEU A 84 -20.46 32.12 -18.20
N ALA A 85 -20.84 31.39 -19.26
CA ALA A 85 -19.92 30.58 -20.05
C ALA A 85 -18.82 31.42 -20.71
N ASP A 86 -19.16 32.60 -21.25
CA ASP A 86 -18.19 33.48 -21.91
C ASP A 86 -17.25 34.17 -20.92
N ILE A 87 -17.74 34.51 -19.72
CA ILE A 87 -16.93 35.17 -18.68
C ILE A 87 -15.88 34.20 -18.11
N PHE A 88 -16.25 32.94 -17.96
CA PHE A 88 -15.39 31.92 -17.35
C PHE A 88 -14.76 30.96 -18.37
N GLY A 89 -15.05 31.11 -19.66
CA GLY A 89 -14.52 30.26 -20.74
C GLY A 89 -14.83 28.77 -20.56
N ILE A 90 -15.95 28.46 -19.89
CA ILE A 90 -16.35 27.10 -19.53
C ILE A 90 -17.56 26.69 -20.35
N GLU A 91 -17.39 25.70 -21.23
CA GLU A 91 -18.48 25.00 -21.89
C GLU A 91 -19.23 24.17 -20.84
N LEU A 92 -20.35 24.68 -20.33
CA LEU A 92 -21.22 23.95 -19.40
C LEU A 92 -22.07 22.94 -20.18
N GLU A 93 -21.54 21.75 -20.44
CA GLU A 93 -22.31 20.65 -21.03
C GLU A 93 -23.37 20.15 -20.02
N ALA A 94 -24.63 20.51 -20.26
CA ALA A 94 -25.77 19.95 -19.54
C ALA A 94 -25.95 18.48 -19.91
N GLY A 95 -25.54 17.59 -19.01
CA GLY A 95 -25.54 16.15 -19.23
C GLY A 95 -26.90 15.58 -19.64
N SER A 96 -26.88 14.65 -20.60
CA SER A 96 -27.95 13.68 -20.82
C SER A 96 -27.41 12.26 -20.60
N ALA A 97 -27.58 11.77 -19.37
CA ALA A 97 -27.34 10.38 -19.02
C ALA A 97 -28.64 9.58 -19.12
N LYS A 98 -28.68 8.58 -20.03
CA LYS A 98 -29.34 7.25 -19.89
C LYS A 98 -29.36 6.48 -21.23
N PRO A 99 -29.57 5.15 -21.26
CA PRO A 99 -28.95 4.06 -20.51
C PRO A 99 -28.41 2.95 -21.44
N ALA A 100 -27.61 2.03 -20.90
CA ALA A 100 -27.13 0.83 -21.57
C ALA A 100 -28.26 -0.13 -22.02
N PRO A 101 -28.09 -0.85 -23.14
CA PRO A 101 -28.79 -2.09 -23.41
C PRO A 101 -27.82 -3.29 -23.47
N GLY A 102 -28.12 -4.31 -22.68
CA GLY A 102 -27.39 -5.58 -22.66
C GLY A 102 -27.92 -6.64 -23.64
N ALA A 103 -27.14 -7.70 -23.84
CA ALA A 103 -27.49 -9.06 -24.32
C ALA A 103 -26.19 -9.73 -24.82
N LYS A 104 -25.89 -11.03 -24.73
CA LYS A 104 -26.51 -12.27 -24.22
C LYS A 104 -25.39 -13.34 -24.15
N ARG A 105 -25.58 -14.34 -23.28
CA ARG A 105 -24.75 -15.57 -23.10
C ARG A 105 -24.74 -16.47 -24.35
N LYS A 106 -23.68 -17.27 -24.54
CA LYS A 106 -23.77 -18.72 -24.89
C LYS A 106 -22.60 -19.53 -24.29
N ARG A 107 -22.92 -20.79 -23.94
CA ARG A 107 -22.06 -21.83 -23.35
C ARG A 107 -21.55 -22.80 -24.43
N ALA A 108 -20.51 -23.55 -24.04
CA ALA A 108 -20.28 -25.00 -24.26
C ALA A 108 -19.21 -25.44 -25.28
N GLY A 109 -18.49 -26.51 -24.88
CA GLY A 109 -17.67 -27.42 -25.71
C GLY A 109 -16.18 -27.42 -25.35
N VAL A 110 -15.67 -28.18 -24.37
CA VAL A 110 -15.37 -29.63 -24.34
C VAL A 110 -14.27 -30.09 -25.32
N LYS A 111 -13.14 -30.55 -24.74
CA LYS A 111 -12.37 -31.82 -24.95
C LYS A 111 -10.88 -31.70 -25.37
N LYS A 112 -10.05 -32.34 -24.50
CA LYS A 112 -8.89 -33.23 -24.79
C LYS A 112 -7.66 -32.57 -25.46
N THR A 113 -6.39 -32.88 -25.15
CA THR A 113 -5.74 -34.18 -24.83
C THR A 113 -4.27 -33.96 -24.40
N LEU A 114 -3.77 -34.84 -23.51
CA LEU A 114 -2.43 -35.49 -23.45
C LEU A 114 -1.15 -34.61 -23.39
N LYS A 115 -0.41 -34.61 -22.26
CA LYS A 115 0.64 -35.54 -21.78
C LYS A 115 1.95 -35.51 -22.58
N THR A 116 3.08 -35.32 -21.86
CA THR A 116 4.33 -36.12 -21.83
C THR A 116 5.31 -35.35 -20.92
N ASP A 117 5.45 -35.72 -19.65
CA ASP A 117 6.45 -36.66 -19.09
C ASP A 117 7.91 -36.28 -19.35
N ARG A 118 8.66 -35.99 -18.27
CA ARG A 118 9.94 -36.68 -18.01
C ARG A 118 10.35 -36.59 -16.55
N ASN A 119 10.25 -37.76 -15.94
CA ASN A 119 10.69 -38.19 -14.62
C ASN A 119 12.23 -38.27 -14.55
N SER A 120 12.81 -38.04 -13.38
CA SER A 120 14.00 -38.78 -12.95
C SER A 120 14.12 -38.74 -11.42
N SER A 121 13.81 -39.89 -10.85
CA SER A 121 13.95 -40.34 -9.48
C SER A 121 15.39 -40.43 -8.98
N THR A 122 15.56 -40.39 -7.65
CA THR A 122 16.35 -41.28 -6.75
C THR A 122 16.74 -40.47 -5.51
N THR A 123 16.69 -40.92 -4.26
CA THR A 123 16.46 -42.24 -3.64
C THR A 123 15.98 -41.98 -2.20
N ARG A 124 15.08 -42.85 -1.74
CA ARG A 124 14.42 -42.84 -0.44
C ARG A 124 15.36 -43.36 0.66
N LYS A 125 15.45 -42.67 1.79
CA LYS A 125 15.76 -43.31 3.08
C LYS A 125 14.89 -42.69 4.17
N GLU A 126 14.05 -43.55 4.70
CA GLU A 126 13.00 -43.33 5.68
C GLU A 126 13.63 -43.38 7.08
N SER A 127 13.39 -42.35 7.91
CA SER A 127 13.52 -42.47 9.37
C SER A 127 12.80 -41.31 10.06
N THR A 128 11.70 -41.70 10.72
CA THR A 128 11.18 -41.21 12.00
C THR A 128 11.07 -39.71 12.24
N GLU A 129 9.81 -39.28 12.40
CA GLU A 129 9.39 -38.03 13.03
C GLU A 129 10.22 -37.74 14.29
N ASN A 130 11.10 -36.75 14.19
CA ASN A 130 11.63 -36.08 15.34
C ASN A 130 11.43 -34.60 15.06
N LYS A 131 10.40 -34.00 15.68
CA LYS A 131 10.18 -32.55 15.69
C LYS A 131 11.35 -31.93 16.44
N SER A 132 12.46 -31.76 15.74
CA SER A 132 13.62 -31.05 16.23
C SER A 132 13.22 -29.60 16.43
N HIS A 133 12.91 -29.21 17.67
CA HIS A 133 12.94 -27.81 18.06
C HIS A 133 14.28 -27.25 17.58
N ILE A 134 14.24 -26.37 16.58
CA ILE A 134 15.43 -25.74 16.05
C ILE A 134 15.94 -24.84 17.18
N ASN A 135 17.12 -25.13 17.73
CA ASN A 135 17.71 -24.32 18.79
C ASN A 135 18.14 -22.96 18.22
N ILE A 136 17.23 -21.97 18.28
CA ILE A 136 17.43 -20.59 17.81
C ILE A 136 18.29 -19.76 18.79
N SER A 137 18.60 -20.31 19.98
CA SER A 137 19.35 -19.64 21.05
C SER A 137 20.73 -19.08 20.65
N ARG A 138 21.36 -19.62 19.60
CA ARG A 138 22.64 -19.13 19.04
C ARG A 138 22.48 -18.20 17.83
N GLY A 139 21.28 -17.68 17.59
CA GLY A 139 20.93 -16.85 16.44
C GLY A 139 20.43 -17.65 15.23
N ILE A 140 19.64 -16.98 14.38
CA ILE A 140 19.06 -17.55 13.17
C ILE A 140 20.14 -17.63 12.09
N ARG A 141 20.35 -18.83 11.54
CA ARG A 141 21.26 -19.09 10.43
C ARG A 141 20.50 -19.26 9.12
N ALA A 142 21.18 -19.03 8.00
CA ALA A 142 20.65 -19.30 6.66
C ALA A 142 20.12 -20.73 6.47
N SER A 143 20.77 -21.71 7.10
CA SER A 143 20.34 -23.11 7.08
C SER A 143 18.97 -23.31 7.74
N HIS A 144 18.63 -22.53 8.77
CA HIS A 144 17.34 -22.61 9.45
C HIS A 144 16.22 -22.09 8.53
N VAL A 145 16.44 -20.95 7.86
CA VAL A 145 15.48 -20.37 6.90
C VAL A 145 15.21 -21.35 5.75
N LYS A 146 16.28 -21.92 5.17
CA LYS A 146 16.17 -22.90 4.09
C LYS A 146 15.47 -24.19 4.52
N LYS A 147 15.70 -24.64 5.75
CA LYS A 147 15.02 -25.83 6.32
C LYS A 147 13.53 -25.53 6.56
N LEU A 148 13.20 -24.35 7.10
CA LEU A 148 11.84 -23.94 7.37
C LEU A 148 11.00 -23.81 6.09
N ARG A 149 11.56 -23.19 5.03
CA ARG A 149 10.88 -23.13 3.74
C ARG A 149 10.59 -24.51 3.16
N LYS A 150 11.54 -25.44 3.28
CA LYS A 150 11.35 -26.84 2.85
C LYS A 150 10.27 -27.55 3.67
N GLN A 151 10.18 -27.26 4.97
CA GLN A 151 9.15 -27.83 5.85
C GLN A 151 7.74 -27.39 5.46
N PHE A 152 7.57 -26.20 4.90
CA PHE A 152 6.27 -25.70 4.44
C PHE A 152 5.96 -26.00 2.97
N SER A 153 6.87 -26.65 2.24
CA SER A 153 6.71 -26.92 0.81
C SER A 153 6.46 -25.67 -0.05
N MET A 154 6.91 -24.49 0.40
CA MET A 154 6.63 -23.19 -0.24
C MET A 154 7.71 -22.78 -1.24
N THR A 155 7.31 -22.00 -2.25
CA THR A 155 8.27 -21.29 -3.10
C THR A 155 8.93 -20.14 -2.32
N PRO A 156 10.13 -19.68 -2.71
CA PRO A 156 10.77 -18.56 -2.00
C PRO A 156 9.95 -17.27 -2.06
N ALA A 157 9.16 -17.04 -3.12
CA ALA A 157 8.31 -15.86 -3.24
C ALA A 157 7.08 -15.90 -2.32
N GLU A 158 6.50 -17.08 -2.10
CA GLU A 158 5.39 -17.24 -1.14
C GLU A 158 5.91 -17.14 0.28
N PHE A 159 7.05 -17.77 0.57
CA PHE A 159 7.67 -17.69 1.89
C PHE A 159 8.08 -16.27 2.27
N SER A 160 8.61 -15.48 1.32
CA SER A 160 8.95 -14.07 1.59
C SER A 160 7.71 -13.25 1.97
N LYS A 161 6.58 -13.49 1.31
CA LYS A 161 5.29 -12.85 1.64
C LYS A 161 4.77 -13.25 3.02
N LEU A 162 4.96 -14.52 3.42
CA LEU A 162 4.58 -15.00 4.75
C LEU A 162 5.39 -14.29 5.86
N ILE A 163 6.69 -14.10 5.64
CA ILE A 163 7.59 -13.46 6.62
C ILE A 163 7.48 -11.91 6.56
N GLY A 164 6.85 -11.36 5.52
CA GLY A 164 6.72 -9.90 5.32
C GLY A 164 7.97 -9.24 4.74
N GLU A 165 8.84 -10.03 4.11
CA GLU A 165 10.14 -9.61 3.59
C GLU A 165 10.22 -9.64 2.06
N SER A 166 11.19 -8.92 1.52
CA SER A 166 11.41 -8.90 0.07
C SER A 166 11.95 -10.25 -0.44
N PHE A 167 11.57 -10.62 -1.67
CA PHE A 167 12.09 -11.84 -2.32
C PHE A 167 13.63 -11.84 -2.41
N GLN A 168 14.23 -10.66 -2.63
CA GLN A 168 15.68 -10.52 -2.72
C GLN A 168 16.36 -10.71 -1.37
N SER A 169 15.78 -10.16 -0.29
CA SER A 169 16.26 -10.37 1.08
C SER A 169 16.33 -11.86 1.41
N LEU A 170 15.26 -12.60 1.05
CA LEU A 170 15.23 -14.04 1.30
C LEU A 170 16.29 -14.81 0.50
N LYS A 171 16.52 -14.42 -0.76
CA LYS A 171 17.54 -15.06 -1.61
C LYS A 171 18.95 -14.80 -1.07
N GLU A 172 19.22 -13.56 -0.63
CA GLU A 172 20.48 -13.17 0.00
C GLU A 172 20.70 -13.92 1.32
N TRP A 173 19.65 -14.12 2.11
CA TRP A 173 19.72 -14.90 3.34
C TRP A 173 19.97 -16.38 3.09
N GLU A 174 19.38 -16.97 2.04
CA GLU A 174 19.62 -18.39 1.70
C GLU A 174 21.02 -18.63 1.10
N SER A 175 21.64 -17.62 0.48
CA SER A 175 23.02 -17.69 -0.04
C SER A 175 24.07 -17.34 1.01
N SER A 176 23.73 -16.51 2.00
CA SER A 176 24.62 -16.12 3.07
C SER A 176 25.04 -17.33 3.92
N GLN A 177 26.34 -17.45 4.22
CA GLN A 177 26.85 -18.49 5.12
C GLN A 177 27.15 -17.88 6.49
N GLY A 178 26.40 -18.28 7.53
CA GLY A 178 26.64 -17.83 8.91
C GLY A 178 25.37 -17.42 9.66
N VAL A 179 25.56 -16.66 10.74
CA VAL A 179 24.47 -16.03 11.51
C VAL A 179 24.04 -14.78 10.76
N LEU A 180 22.75 -14.68 10.44
CA LEU A 180 22.21 -13.58 9.66
C LEU A 180 22.04 -12.33 10.54
N LYS A 181 22.43 -11.17 10.03
CA LYS A 181 22.09 -9.87 10.62
C LYS A 181 20.73 -9.45 10.08
N ILE A 182 19.68 -9.80 10.81
CA ILE A 182 18.27 -9.58 10.42
C ILE A 182 17.70 -8.46 11.31
N GLU A 183 16.80 -7.66 10.75
CA GLU A 183 16.03 -6.66 11.51
C GLU A 183 15.13 -7.32 12.56
N ASN A 184 14.76 -6.59 13.61
CA ASN A 184 14.02 -7.16 14.74
C ASN A 184 12.62 -7.66 14.34
N THR A 185 11.98 -6.98 13.39
CA THR A 185 10.65 -7.32 12.85
C THR A 185 10.67 -8.67 12.12
N SER A 186 11.60 -8.86 11.19
CA SER A 186 11.75 -10.12 10.46
C SER A 186 12.29 -11.25 11.32
N ARG A 187 13.08 -10.94 12.34
CA ARG A 187 13.46 -11.91 13.35
C ARG A 187 12.24 -12.47 14.09
N VAL A 188 11.36 -11.61 14.59
CA VAL A 188 10.13 -12.02 15.27
C VAL A 188 9.20 -12.80 14.33
N ALA A 189 9.10 -12.38 13.06
CA ALA A 189 8.32 -13.11 12.06
C ALA A 189 8.87 -14.52 11.78
N LEU A 190 10.19 -14.66 11.69
CA LEU A 190 10.83 -15.97 11.56
C LEU A 190 10.66 -16.84 12.80
N GLU A 191 10.81 -16.28 14.01
CA GLU A 191 10.57 -16.98 15.27
C GLU A 191 9.14 -17.52 15.33
N ARG A 192 8.13 -16.71 14.99
CA ARG A 192 6.74 -17.18 14.87
C ARG A 192 6.59 -18.29 13.84
N ALA A 193 7.24 -18.13 12.68
CA ALA A 193 7.17 -19.15 11.63
C ALA A 193 7.81 -20.49 12.07
N PHE A 194 8.79 -20.50 12.97
CA PHE A 194 9.33 -21.76 13.51
C PHE A 194 8.33 -22.54 14.38
N ASP A 195 7.38 -21.85 15.00
CA ASP A 195 6.34 -22.46 15.84
C ASP A 195 5.10 -22.92 15.03
N MET A 196 5.03 -22.56 13.75
CA MET A 196 3.88 -22.87 12.88
C MET A 196 4.00 -24.23 12.22
N ASN A 197 2.84 -24.88 12.01
CA ASN A 197 2.73 -26.06 11.16
C ASN A 197 2.45 -25.68 9.70
N GLU A 198 2.66 -26.62 8.75
CA GLU A 198 2.48 -26.36 7.31
C GLU A 198 1.08 -25.81 6.97
N ALA A 199 0.02 -26.39 7.52
CA ALA A 199 -1.35 -25.93 7.30
C ALA A 199 -1.60 -24.50 7.83
N GLN A 200 -0.98 -24.14 8.96
CA GLN A 200 -1.10 -22.80 9.54
C GLN A 200 -0.35 -21.77 8.69
N ALA A 201 0.84 -22.11 8.20
CA ALA A 201 1.61 -21.25 7.30
C ALA A 201 0.84 -20.92 6.02
N TRP A 202 0.21 -21.93 5.40
CA TRP A 202 -0.65 -21.72 4.22
C TRP A 202 -1.96 -20.97 4.51
N SER A 203 -2.47 -21.04 5.75
CA SER A 203 -3.63 -20.26 6.16
C SER A 203 -3.28 -18.77 6.33
N GLU A 204 -2.16 -18.48 6.99
CA GLU A 204 -1.66 -17.10 7.15
C GLU A 204 -1.27 -16.47 5.82
N LEU A 205 -0.62 -17.22 4.92
CA LEU A 205 -0.34 -16.69 3.58
C LEU A 205 -1.64 -16.29 2.87
N ARG A 206 -2.68 -17.12 2.95
CA ARG A 206 -3.97 -16.83 2.34
C ARG A 206 -4.65 -15.64 2.99
N SER A 207 -4.64 -15.53 4.33
CA SER A 207 -5.21 -14.37 5.04
C SER A 207 -4.55 -13.08 4.57
N ILE A 208 -3.21 -13.02 4.55
CA ILE A 208 -2.42 -11.87 4.10
C ILE A 208 -2.77 -11.48 2.65
N LEU A 209 -2.90 -12.46 1.75
CA LEU A 209 -3.27 -12.22 0.37
C LEU A 209 -4.71 -11.72 0.22
N THR A 210 -5.65 -12.25 1.01
CA THR A 210 -7.06 -11.80 0.98
C THR A 210 -7.25 -10.43 1.61
N THR A 211 -6.59 -10.11 2.72
CA THR A 211 -6.65 -8.78 3.34
C THR A 211 -6.13 -7.72 2.37
N ARG A 212 -5.05 -8.02 1.63
CA ARG A 212 -4.51 -7.08 0.63
C ARG A 212 -5.45 -6.83 -0.56
N LEU A 213 -6.34 -7.76 -0.89
CA LEU A 213 -7.36 -7.59 -1.93
C LEU A 213 -8.59 -6.80 -1.45
N GLN A 214 -8.82 -6.71 -0.14
CA GLN A 214 -9.92 -5.92 0.42
C GLN A 214 -9.56 -4.44 0.63
N PHE A 215 -8.27 -4.10 0.58
CA PHE A 215 -7.75 -2.73 0.77
C PHE A 215 -7.21 -2.11 -0.54
N SER A 216 -7.54 -2.68 -1.70
CA SER A 216 -7.23 -2.14 -3.03
C SER A 216 -8.51 -1.83 -3.79
#